data_AF-A0AAW0NT28-F1
#
_entry.id   AF-A0AAW0NT28-F1
#
_cell.length_a   1.000
_cell.length_b   1.000
_cell.length_c   1.000
_cell.angle_alpha   90.00
_cell.angle_beta   90.00
_cell.angle_gamma   90.00
#
_symmetry.space_group_name_H-M   'P 1'
#
loop_
_entity.id
_entity.type
_entity.pdbx_description
1 polymer ?
#
loop_
_entity_poly.entity_id
_entity_poly.type
_entity_poly.pdbx_seq_one_letter_code
_entity_poly.pdbx_strand_id
1 'polypeptide(L)'
;MDIIDVRISNLTLNDSGRYSCFWQEPSGLRIYHEFMAEVTDGDLTPAITAAAGKDFRLSCSFSTSGNKKRFCRNTCSKKNMLVETTGDRGRRGRYRVEYSEHADDLSYVDVTIKAVSQSDSGVYQCYLDTSSKTFRLDVLAPPTSSGLLILTTLACVVLITMTTILIICCRRHDDERKHLCETNMPKKKEKAERGQTHFYGTVVNLYEMCPPTEDTYQDLPPQQELKQN
;
A
#
# COMPACT_ATOMS: atom_id res chain seq x y z
N MET A 1 -9.22 0.35 23.31
CA MET A 1 -8.63 0.58 21.98
C MET A 1 -7.16 0.61 22.27
N ASP A 2 -6.54 -0.54 22.13
CA ASP A 2 -5.31 -0.85 22.85
C ASP A 2 -4.15 -0.55 21.92
N ILE A 3 -3.27 0.35 22.36
CA ILE A 3 -2.10 0.78 21.61
C ILE A 3 -0.94 -0.09 22.08
N ILE A 4 -0.33 -0.84 21.17
CA ILE A 4 0.88 -1.61 21.44
C ILE A 4 2.08 -0.71 21.17
N ASP A 5 2.82 -0.35 22.22
CA ASP A 5 4.10 0.38 22.11
C ASP A 5 5.25 -0.62 22.05
N VAL A 6 6.12 -0.48 21.04
CA VAL A 6 7.28 -1.37 20.84
C VAL A 6 8.54 -0.54 20.96
N ARG A 7 9.40 -0.92 21.91
CA ARG A 7 10.69 -0.25 22.15
C ARG A 7 11.86 -1.17 21.83
N ILE A 8 12.65 -0.78 20.83
CA ILE A 8 13.91 -1.43 20.48
C ILE A 8 15.06 -0.56 21.00
N SER A 9 16.02 -1.15 21.71
CA SER A 9 17.17 -0.44 22.28
C SER A 9 18.46 -0.95 21.63
N ASN A 10 19.48 -0.09 21.56
CA ASN A 10 20.79 -0.41 20.96
C ASN A 10 20.70 -0.81 19.47
N LEU A 11 19.95 -0.03 18.69
CA LEU A 11 19.83 -0.23 17.25
C LEU A 11 21.20 -0.12 16.56
N THR A 12 21.40 -1.00 15.59
CA THR A 12 22.51 -1.05 14.66
C THR A 12 21.99 -0.80 13.25
N LEU A 13 22.87 -0.44 12.31
CA LEU A 13 22.49 -0.27 10.90
C LEU A 13 21.77 -1.50 10.32
N ASN A 14 22.08 -2.69 10.84
CA ASN A 14 21.51 -3.96 10.43
C ASN A 14 20.06 -4.18 10.91
N ASP A 15 19.58 -3.38 11.85
CA ASP A 15 18.19 -3.40 12.30
C ASP A 15 17.25 -2.66 11.34
N SER A 16 17.78 -2.04 10.28
CA SER A 16 16.98 -1.49 9.18
C SER A 16 16.23 -2.60 8.44
N GLY A 17 14.95 -2.39 8.17
CA GLY A 17 14.17 -3.37 7.45
C GLY A 17 12.67 -3.15 7.53
N ARG A 18 11.93 -4.15 7.05
CA ARG A 18 10.46 -4.18 7.15
C ARG A 18 10.06 -4.78 8.48
N TYR A 19 9.28 -4.02 9.24
CA TYR A 19 8.67 -4.43 10.50
C TYR A 19 7.18 -4.64 10.28
N SER A 20 6.65 -5.69 10.91
CA SER A 20 5.25 -6.09 10.78
C SER A 20 4.67 -6.34 12.18
N CYS A 21 3.58 -5.65 12.50
CA CYS A 21 2.78 -5.91 13.69
C CYS A 21 1.77 -7.00 13.36
N PHE A 22 1.79 -8.10 14.11
CA PHE A 22 0.87 -9.23 13.93
C PHE A 22 -0.13 -9.32 15.07
N TRP A 23 -1.33 -9.78 14.74
CA TRP A 23 -2.33 -10.19 15.72
C TRP A 23 -2.60 -11.69 15.57
N GLN A 24 -2.63 -12.41 16.69
CA GLN A 24 -2.92 -13.83 16.72
C GLN A 24 -4.44 -14.04 16.68
N GLU A 25 -4.94 -14.72 15.65
CA GLU A 25 -6.33 -15.17 15.54
C GLU A 25 -6.40 -16.71 15.60
N PRO A 26 -7.59 -17.29 15.88
CA PRO A 26 -7.77 -18.75 15.87
C PRO A 26 -7.42 -19.41 14.53
N SER A 27 -7.60 -18.69 13.42
CA SER A 27 -7.28 -19.14 12.06
C SER A 27 -5.83 -18.87 11.63
N GLY A 28 -5.00 -18.25 12.48
CA GLY A 28 -3.60 -17.95 12.18
C GLY A 28 -3.17 -16.52 12.52
N LEU A 29 -1.97 -16.13 12.09
CA LEU A 29 -1.42 -14.79 12.29
C LEU A 29 -1.90 -13.84 11.20
N ARG A 30 -2.54 -12.73 11.60
CA ARG A 30 -2.96 -11.65 10.70
C ARG A 30 -2.00 -10.47 10.82
N ILE A 31 -1.42 -10.04 9.70
CA ILE A 31 -0.64 -8.80 9.63
C ILE A 31 -1.60 -7.63 9.82
N TYR A 32 -1.36 -6.82 10.85
CA TYR A 32 -2.16 -5.64 11.15
C TYR A 32 -1.56 -4.38 10.53
N HIS A 33 -0.23 -4.21 10.64
CA HIS A 33 0.46 -3.03 10.15
C HIS A 33 1.88 -3.37 9.74
N GLU A 34 2.32 -2.90 8.58
CA GLU A 34 3.72 -3.02 8.13
C GLU A 34 4.32 -1.63 7.96
N PHE A 35 5.59 -1.49 8.31
CA PHE A 35 6.34 -0.26 8.08
C PHE A 35 7.82 -0.56 7.82
N MET A 36 8.48 0.34 7.10
CA MET A 36 9.94 0.29 6.93
C MET A 36 10.58 1.12 8.04
N ALA A 37 11.51 0.53 8.77
CA ALA A 37 12.40 1.26 9.65
C ALA A 37 13.79 1.33 8.99
N GLU A 38 14.37 2.52 8.95
CA GLU A 38 15.73 2.74 8.48
C GLU A 38 16.55 3.27 9.66
N VAL A 39 17.64 2.57 9.96
CA VAL A 39 18.59 2.96 10.99
C VAL A 39 19.80 3.57 10.29
N THR A 40 20.06 4.84 10.57
CA THR A 40 21.20 5.59 10.01
C THR A 40 22.20 5.93 11.12
N ASP A 41 23.49 5.95 10.79
CA ASP A 41 24.54 6.43 11.68
C ASP A 41 24.46 7.97 11.72
N GLY A 42 23.65 8.50 12.63
CA GLY A 42 23.24 9.91 12.60
C GLY A 42 22.33 10.28 13.78
N ASP A 43 22.01 11.56 13.88
CA ASP A 43 21.23 12.17 14.96
C ASP A 43 20.11 11.24 15.48
N LEU A 44 20.26 10.79 16.73
CA LEU A 44 19.38 9.80 17.38
C LEU A 44 17.97 10.37 17.67
N THR A 45 17.61 11.52 17.10
CA THR A 45 16.28 12.11 17.24
C THR A 45 15.29 11.34 16.36
N PRO A 46 14.25 10.72 16.94
CA PRO A 46 13.24 10.01 16.16
C PRO A 46 12.59 10.94 15.13
N ALA A 47 12.68 10.57 13.85
CA ALA A 47 12.06 11.27 12.74
C ALA A 47 10.66 10.69 12.49
N ILE A 48 9.66 11.57 12.41
CA ILE A 48 8.26 11.19 12.27
C ILE A 48 7.67 11.98 11.11
N THR A 49 7.05 11.28 10.18
CA THR A 49 6.51 11.87 8.95
C THR A 49 5.01 12.09 9.08
N ALA A 50 4.52 13.25 8.60
CA ALA A 50 3.10 13.56 8.54
C ALA A 50 2.73 14.13 7.17
N ALA A 51 1.51 13.85 6.70
CA ALA A 51 0.99 14.47 5.48
C ALA A 51 0.42 15.87 5.80
N ALA A 52 0.77 16.86 4.97
CA ALA A 52 0.21 18.20 5.10
C ALA A 52 -1.34 18.21 5.06
N GLY A 53 -1.93 19.12 5.82
CA GLY A 53 -3.36 19.28 5.99
C GLY A 53 -4.01 18.30 6.98
N LYS A 54 -3.28 17.30 7.48
CA LYS A 54 -3.79 16.34 8.49
C LYS A 54 -3.44 16.78 9.91
N ASP A 55 -4.13 16.19 10.88
CA ASP A 55 -3.76 16.35 12.29
C ASP A 55 -2.58 15.43 12.61
N PHE A 56 -1.50 16.01 13.12
CA PHE A 56 -0.40 15.25 13.68
C PHE A 56 -0.68 14.90 15.13
N ARG A 57 -0.42 13.65 15.52
CA ARG A 57 -0.53 13.16 16.90
C ARG A 57 0.69 12.32 17.24
N LEU A 58 1.21 12.48 18.45
CA LEU A 58 2.30 11.67 18.98
C LEU A 58 2.14 11.47 20.48
N SER A 59 2.38 10.26 20.95
CA SER A 59 2.40 9.91 22.37
C SER A 59 3.84 9.84 22.88
N CYS A 60 4.18 10.70 23.84
CA CYS A 60 5.47 10.70 24.49
C CYS A 60 5.39 9.93 25.82
N SER A 61 6.06 8.78 25.92
CA SER A 61 6.05 7.93 27.12
C SER A 61 7.14 8.30 28.13
N PHE A 62 6.79 8.21 29.42
CA PHE A 62 7.64 8.48 30.57
C PHE A 62 7.45 7.39 31.62
N SER A 63 8.53 6.99 32.29
CA SER A 63 8.51 5.99 33.38
C SER A 63 8.21 6.62 34.76
N THR A 64 7.61 7.81 34.76
CA THR A 64 7.31 8.59 35.96
C THR A 64 6.02 9.36 35.71
N SER A 65 5.20 9.52 36.75
CA SER A 65 4.11 10.49 36.72
C SER A 65 4.60 11.92 36.86
N GLY A 66 3.73 12.88 36.58
CA GLY A 66 4.08 14.28 36.73
C GLY A 66 2.93 15.25 36.62
N ASN A 67 3.15 16.46 37.12
CA ASN A 67 2.10 17.48 37.21
C ASN A 67 2.15 18.46 36.05
N LYS A 68 3.34 18.88 35.64
CA LYS A 68 3.53 19.91 34.62
C LYS A 68 3.83 19.31 33.27
N LYS A 69 2.99 19.58 32.28
CA LYS A 69 3.16 19.10 30.90
C LYS A 69 3.42 20.27 29.96
N ARG A 70 4.41 20.13 29.08
CA ARG A 70 4.73 21.13 28.05
C ARG A 70 4.96 20.48 26.71
N PHE A 71 4.56 21.18 25.66
CA PHE A 71 4.93 20.86 24.29
C PHE A 71 5.56 22.10 23.66
N CYS A 72 6.76 21.94 23.10
CA CYS A 72 7.57 23.04 22.59
C CYS A 72 8.16 22.73 21.22
N ARG A 73 8.48 23.79 20.47
CA ARG A 73 9.31 23.70 19.27
C ARG A 73 10.77 23.96 19.64
N ASN A 74 11.70 23.11 19.23
CA ASN A 74 13.10 23.14 19.66
C ASN A 74 13.22 23.08 21.19
N THR A 75 14.01 23.98 21.81
CA THR A 75 14.19 24.04 23.26
C THR A 75 12.99 24.65 23.98
N CYS A 76 12.54 24.09 25.10
CA CYS A 76 11.44 24.62 25.92
C CYS A 76 11.76 25.91 26.71
N SER A 77 12.15 26.97 26.00
CA SER A 77 12.16 28.35 26.50
C SER A 77 10.79 29.00 26.32
N LYS A 78 10.50 30.12 27.03
CA LYS A 78 9.19 30.81 26.96
C LYS A 78 8.74 31.14 25.52
N LYS A 79 9.67 31.53 24.64
CA LYS A 79 9.40 31.86 23.23
C LYS A 79 8.99 30.65 22.37
N ASN A 80 9.41 29.47 22.76
CA ASN A 80 9.29 28.22 22.01
C ASN A 80 8.18 27.30 22.53
N MET A 81 7.63 27.64 23.71
CA MET A 81 6.53 26.92 24.32
C MET A 81 5.32 27.00 23.42
N LEU A 82 4.77 25.88 22.97
CA LEU A 82 3.56 25.82 22.14
C LEU A 82 2.31 25.67 22.99
N VAL A 83 2.37 24.85 24.06
CA VAL A 83 1.34 24.72 25.09
C VAL A 83 1.97 24.26 26.40
N GLU A 84 1.43 24.71 27.53
CA GLU A 84 1.80 24.32 28.89
C GLU A 84 0.52 24.14 29.70
N THR A 85 0.48 23.13 30.56
CA THR A 85 -0.63 22.88 31.49
C THR A 85 -0.14 22.14 32.74
N THR A 86 -0.84 22.32 33.85
CA THR A 86 -0.67 21.50 35.08
C THR A 86 -1.81 20.49 35.25
N GLY A 87 -2.87 20.59 34.46
CA GLY A 87 -3.96 19.62 34.43
C GLY A 87 -3.73 18.55 33.36
N ASP A 88 -4.71 17.66 33.21
CA ASP A 88 -4.59 16.54 32.27
C ASP A 88 -4.76 16.96 30.81
N ARG A 89 -5.29 18.15 30.55
CA ARG A 89 -5.45 18.68 29.20
C ARG A 89 -4.98 20.12 29.13
N GLY A 90 -4.35 20.46 28.01
CA GLY A 90 -3.88 21.81 27.70
C GLY A 90 -4.09 22.10 26.23
N ARG A 91 -4.45 23.35 25.89
CA ARG A 91 -4.60 23.76 24.49
C ARG A 91 -4.14 25.21 24.32
N ARG A 92 -3.44 25.48 23.22
CA ARG A 92 -3.14 26.83 22.76
C ARG A 92 -3.19 26.88 21.23
N GLY A 93 -4.17 27.61 20.69
CA GLY A 93 -4.40 27.64 19.24
C GLY A 93 -4.63 26.24 18.66
N ARG A 94 -3.74 25.84 17.74
CA ARG A 94 -3.76 24.54 17.04
C ARG A 94 -3.06 23.41 17.81
N TYR A 95 -2.41 23.72 18.93
CA TYR A 95 -1.63 22.76 19.72
C TYR A 95 -2.44 22.24 20.91
N ARG A 96 -2.39 20.93 21.16
CA ARG A 96 -3.01 20.29 22.33
C ARG A 96 -2.03 19.34 23.01
N VAL A 97 -2.15 19.24 24.32
CA VAL A 97 -1.54 18.22 25.17
C VAL A 97 -2.65 17.49 25.93
N GLU A 98 -2.57 16.18 26.00
CA GLU A 98 -3.35 15.33 26.91
C GLU A 98 -2.41 14.44 27.71
N TYR A 99 -2.75 14.22 28.98
CA TYR A 99 -1.99 13.40 29.90
C TYR A 99 -2.83 12.20 30.34
N SER A 100 -2.18 11.05 30.42
CA SER A 100 -2.77 9.83 30.99
C SER A 100 -1.70 9.01 31.69
N GLU A 101 -2.06 8.47 32.85
CA GLU A 101 -1.27 7.47 33.58
C GLU A 101 -1.85 6.09 33.28
N HIS A 102 -0.97 5.09 33.11
CA HIS A 102 -1.34 3.69 32.91
C HIS A 102 -0.86 2.85 34.10
N ALA A 103 -1.45 1.66 34.24
CA ALA A 103 -1.24 0.77 35.40
C ALA A 103 0.15 0.13 35.46
N ASP A 104 0.94 0.25 34.39
CA ASP A 104 2.30 -0.24 34.23
C ASP A 104 3.38 0.79 34.64
N ASP A 105 3.00 1.76 35.49
CA ASP A 105 3.81 2.90 35.91
C ASP A 105 4.31 3.78 34.75
N LEU A 106 3.72 3.64 33.56
CA LEU A 106 3.97 4.53 32.43
C LEU A 106 2.98 5.68 32.41
N SER A 107 3.51 6.83 32.03
CA SER A 107 2.76 8.07 31.81
C SER A 107 2.95 8.54 30.39
N TYR A 108 1.87 9.02 29.77
CA TYR A 108 1.86 9.47 28.39
C TYR A 108 1.49 10.95 28.32
N VAL A 109 2.27 11.70 27.55
CA VAL A 109 1.96 13.06 27.13
C VAL A 109 1.65 13.02 25.63
N ASP A 110 0.37 13.04 25.30
CA ASP A 110 -0.11 13.03 23.93
C ASP A 110 -0.14 14.45 23.38
N VAL A 111 0.65 14.71 22.34
CA VAL A 111 0.71 16.00 21.66
C VAL A 111 -0.06 15.96 20.36
N THR A 112 -0.77 17.05 20.04
CA THR A 112 -1.45 17.20 18.76
C THR A 112 -1.10 18.55 18.12
N ILE A 113 -0.86 18.54 16.81
CA ILE A 113 -0.82 19.75 15.97
C ILE A 113 -1.93 19.62 14.91
N LYS A 114 -2.92 20.51 14.97
CA LYS A 114 -4.04 20.49 14.01
C LYS A 114 -3.64 20.99 12.63
N ALA A 115 -4.02 20.27 11.58
CA ALA A 115 -3.80 20.63 10.18
C ALA A 115 -2.35 21.07 9.85
N VAL A 116 -1.38 20.18 10.03
CA VAL A 116 0.04 20.50 9.85
C VAL A 116 0.36 20.98 8.43
N SER A 117 1.33 21.88 8.29
CA SER A 117 1.87 22.30 6.99
C SER A 117 3.37 22.06 6.93
N GLN A 118 3.99 22.21 5.76
CA GLN A 118 5.45 22.06 5.59
C GLN A 118 6.25 22.99 6.52
N SER A 119 5.70 24.15 6.90
CA SER A 119 6.37 25.06 7.85
C SER A 119 6.36 24.56 9.29
N ASP A 120 5.52 23.56 9.61
CA ASP A 120 5.51 22.88 10.90
C ASP A 120 6.64 21.84 11.01
N SER A 121 7.37 21.53 9.93
CA SER A 121 8.55 20.65 10.01
C SER A 121 9.62 21.21 10.96
N GLY A 122 10.31 20.32 11.66
CA GLY A 122 11.39 20.68 12.58
C GLY A 122 11.39 19.87 13.86
N VAL A 123 12.21 20.29 14.83
CA VAL A 123 12.39 19.59 16.10
C VAL A 123 11.37 20.05 17.13
N TYR A 124 10.84 19.10 17.90
CA TYR A 124 9.87 19.32 18.96
C TYR A 124 10.25 18.56 20.22
N GLN A 125 9.71 19.01 21.35
CA GLN A 125 9.91 18.38 22.66
C GLN A 125 8.60 18.28 23.44
N CYS A 126 8.32 17.07 23.93
CA CYS A 126 7.36 16.81 25.00
C CYS A 126 8.08 16.88 26.34
N TYR A 127 7.49 17.52 27.34
CA TYR A 127 8.00 17.52 28.71
C TYR A 127 6.93 17.05 29.68
N LEU A 128 7.39 16.27 30.66
CA LEU A 128 6.68 15.94 31.89
C LEU A 128 7.60 16.32 33.06
N ASP A 129 7.21 17.37 33.78
CA ASP A 129 8.00 18.06 34.80
C ASP A 129 9.43 18.39 34.30
N THR A 130 10.42 17.64 34.78
CA THR A 130 11.85 17.79 34.46
C THR A 130 12.32 16.88 33.32
N SER A 131 11.53 15.87 32.95
CA SER A 131 11.86 14.89 31.92
C SER A 131 11.37 15.36 30.55
N SER A 132 12.12 15.05 29.49
CA SER A 132 11.76 15.41 28.12
C SER A 132 12.00 14.31 27.11
N LYS A 133 11.17 14.28 26.06
CA LYS A 133 11.37 13.49 24.85
C LYS A 133 11.45 14.43 23.65
N THR A 134 12.46 14.24 22.80
CA THR A 134 12.69 15.03 21.60
C THR A 134 12.35 14.20 20.37
N PHE A 135 11.72 14.80 19.37
CA PHE A 135 11.48 14.18 18.07
C PHE A 135 11.54 15.23 16.95
N ARG A 136 11.72 14.77 15.71
CA ARG A 136 11.74 15.60 14.51
C ARG A 136 10.50 15.28 13.68
N LEU A 137 9.72 16.31 13.34
CA LEU A 137 8.54 16.20 12.49
C LEU A 137 8.91 16.60 11.06
N ASP A 138 8.61 15.73 10.10
CA ASP A 138 8.70 15.97 8.67
C ASP A 138 7.31 16.01 8.04
N VAL A 139 6.87 17.20 7.62
CA VAL A 139 5.59 17.35 6.94
C VAL A 139 5.77 17.29 5.43
N LEU A 140 5.25 16.24 4.81
CA LEU A 140 5.29 16.04 3.36
C LEU A 140 4.20 16.85 2.67
N ALA A 141 4.55 17.39 1.49
CA ALA A 141 3.58 17.99 0.59
C ALA A 141 2.46 17.00 0.25
N PRO A 142 1.21 17.47 0.04
CA PRO A 142 0.22 16.62 -0.60
C PRO A 142 0.72 16.29 -2.02
N PRO A 143 0.42 15.09 -2.56
CA PRO A 143 0.72 14.78 -3.94
C PRO A 143 0.07 15.83 -4.84
N THR A 144 0.89 16.56 -5.59
CA THR A 144 0.40 17.60 -6.49
C THR A 144 -0.31 16.93 -7.67
N SER A 145 -1.51 17.42 -7.99
CA SER A 145 -2.31 16.91 -9.11
C SER A 145 -1.58 16.99 -10.45
N SER A 146 -0.62 17.90 -10.60
CA SER A 146 0.23 18.02 -11.78
C SER A 146 0.99 16.72 -12.11
N GLY A 147 1.54 16.02 -11.10
CA GLY A 147 2.21 14.74 -11.32
C GLY A 147 1.25 13.66 -11.82
N LEU A 148 0.04 13.63 -11.27
CA LEU A 148 -1.01 12.70 -11.68
C LEU A 148 -1.55 13.02 -13.08
N LEU A 149 -1.69 14.30 -13.43
CA LEU A 149 -2.07 14.76 -14.76
C LEU A 149 -1.00 14.39 -15.80
N ILE A 150 0.28 14.53 -15.46
CA ILE A 150 1.38 14.12 -16.36
C ILE A 150 1.36 12.59 -16.56
N LEU A 151 1.20 11.81 -15.50
CA LEU A 151 1.15 10.35 -15.59
C LEU A 151 -0.04 9.86 -16.43
N THR A 152 -1.22 10.43 -16.21
CA THR A 152 -2.44 10.08 -16.96
C THR A 152 -2.35 10.49 -18.43
N THR A 153 -1.85 11.69 -18.73
CA THR A 153 -1.66 12.14 -20.12
C THR A 153 -0.67 11.27 -20.87
N LEU A 154 0.46 10.90 -20.26
CA LEU A 154 1.43 9.97 -20.85
C LEU A 154 0.81 8.59 -21.13
N ALA A 155 0.06 8.03 -20.18
CA ALA A 155 -0.63 6.76 -20.36
C ALA A 155 -1.65 6.81 -21.51
N CYS A 156 -2.44 7.87 -21.62
CA CYS A 156 -3.38 8.08 -22.72
C CYS A 156 -2.67 8.15 -24.08
N VAL A 157 -1.55 8.88 -24.17
CA VAL A 157 -0.76 8.98 -25.42
C VAL A 157 -0.27 7.59 -25.85
N VAL A 158 0.25 6.78 -24.91
CA VAL A 158 0.70 5.41 -25.22
C VAL A 158 -0.46 4.55 -25.72
N LEU A 159 -1.63 4.58 -25.06
CA LEU A 159 -2.80 3.81 -25.51
C LEU A 159 -3.29 4.26 -26.90
N ILE A 160 -3.32 5.56 -27.17
CA ILE A 160 -3.67 6.11 -28.49
C ILE A 160 -2.66 5.66 -29.54
N THR A 161 -1.36 5.67 -29.23
CA THR A 161 -0.34 5.20 -30.19
C THR A 161 -0.45 3.69 -30.46
N MET A 162 -0.71 2.86 -29.45
CA MET A 162 -0.87 1.42 -29.63
C MET A 162 -2.12 1.08 -30.45
N THR A 163 -3.25 1.74 -30.17
CA THR A 163 -4.48 1.55 -30.95
C THR A 163 -4.34 2.01 -32.38
N THR A 164 -3.71 3.17 -32.63
CA THR A 164 -3.44 3.65 -34.00
C THR A 164 -2.50 2.72 -34.77
N ILE A 165 -1.44 2.20 -34.15
CA ILE A 165 -0.55 1.19 -34.74
C ILE A 165 -1.33 -0.08 -35.09
N LEU A 166 -2.16 -0.60 -34.19
CA LEU A 166 -2.99 -1.78 -34.45
C LEU A 166 -3.94 -1.54 -35.63
N ILE A 167 -4.61 -0.38 -35.70
CA ILE A 167 -5.49 -0.04 -36.82
C ILE A 167 -4.71 0.00 -38.14
N ILE A 168 -3.51 0.61 -38.16
CA ILE A 168 -2.67 0.65 -39.35
C ILE A 168 -2.23 -0.77 -39.76
N CYS A 169 -1.82 -1.61 -38.81
CA CYS A 169 -1.43 -2.99 -39.05
C CYS A 169 -2.60 -3.84 -39.58
N CYS A 170 -3.79 -3.72 -38.99
CA CYS A 170 -4.99 -4.40 -39.45
C CYS A 170 -5.37 -3.99 -40.88
N ARG A 171 -5.35 -2.68 -41.18
CA ARG A 171 -5.65 -2.18 -42.54
C ARG A 171 -4.63 -2.68 -43.57
N ARG A 172 -3.34 -2.68 -43.23
CA ARG A 172 -2.29 -3.22 -44.12
C ARG A 172 -2.51 -4.70 -44.43
N HIS A 173 -2.84 -5.50 -43.42
CA HIS A 173 -3.10 -6.92 -43.61
C HIS A 173 -4.36 -7.19 -44.44
N ASP A 174 -5.42 -6.40 -44.27
CA ASP A 174 -6.61 -6.50 -45.13
C ASP A 174 -6.32 -6.14 -46.59
N ASP A 175 -5.48 -5.14 -46.84
CA ASP A 175 -5.06 -4.76 -48.19
C ASP A 175 -4.17 -5.84 -48.84
N GLU A 176 -3.26 -6.46 -48.08
CA GLU A 176 -2.51 -7.63 -48.54
C GLU A 176 -3.42 -8.85 -48.81
N ARG A 177 -4.45 -9.11 -47.98
CA ARG A 177 -5.44 -10.17 -48.23
C ARG A 177 -6.26 -9.91 -49.50
N LYS A 178 -6.66 -8.66 -49.76
CA LYS A 178 -7.41 -8.31 -50.97
C LYS A 178 -6.57 -8.55 -52.23
N HIS A 179 -5.30 -8.16 -52.22
CA HIS A 179 -4.40 -8.45 -53.34
C HIS A 179 -4.18 -9.95 -53.54
N LEU A 180 -4.07 -10.74 -52.46
CA LEU A 180 -3.94 -12.19 -52.57
C LEU A 180 -5.21 -12.84 -53.14
N CYS A 181 -6.40 -12.34 -52.82
CA CYS A 181 -7.66 -12.80 -53.43
C CYS A 181 -7.79 -12.38 -54.91
N GLU A 182 -7.35 -11.18 -55.28
CA GLU A 182 -7.38 -10.72 -56.68
C GLU A 182 -6.40 -11.50 -57.57
N THR A 183 -5.19 -11.80 -57.09
CA THR A 183 -4.19 -12.57 -57.87
C THR A 183 -4.55 -14.05 -58.03
N ASN A 184 -5.46 -14.59 -57.21
CA ASN A 184 -5.83 -16.00 -57.19
C ASN A 184 -7.17 -16.33 -57.90
N MET A 185 -7.75 -15.40 -58.66
CA MET A 185 -8.94 -15.69 -59.47
C MET A 185 -8.61 -16.62 -60.67
N PRO A 186 -9.17 -17.84 -60.76
CA PRO A 186 -9.00 -18.68 -61.94
C PRO A 186 -9.74 -18.07 -63.13
N LYS A 187 -9.01 -17.84 -64.24
CA LYS A 187 -9.59 -17.41 -65.51
C LYS A 187 -10.61 -18.44 -65.98
N LYS A 188 -11.89 -18.09 -65.92
CA LYS A 188 -13.03 -18.91 -66.33
C LYS A 188 -12.89 -19.29 -67.82
N LYS A 189 -12.49 -20.53 -68.10
CA LYS A 189 -12.78 -21.17 -69.40
C LYS A 189 -14.14 -21.84 -69.29
N GLU A 190 -15.11 -21.25 -69.96
CA GLU A 190 -16.44 -21.80 -70.13
C GLU A 190 -16.42 -22.81 -71.29
N LYS A 191 -16.85 -24.05 -71.02
CA LYS A 191 -17.51 -24.93 -71.98
C LYS A 191 -18.22 -26.10 -71.27
N ALA A 192 -19.32 -26.52 -71.90
CA ALA A 192 -20.23 -27.64 -71.65
C ALA A 192 -19.52 -28.95 -71.22
N GLU A 193 -20.15 -29.95 -70.60
CA GLU A 193 -21.41 -30.60 -70.98
C GLU A 193 -21.81 -31.65 -69.90
N ARG A 194 -23.05 -32.13 -69.98
CA ARG A 194 -23.70 -33.10 -69.08
C ARG A 194 -23.08 -34.50 -69.23
N GLY A 195 -22.58 -35.08 -68.13
CA GLY A 195 -22.10 -36.46 -68.07
C GLY A 195 -22.20 -37.01 -66.65
N GLN A 196 -23.04 -38.03 -66.49
CA GLN A 196 -23.28 -38.76 -65.25
C GLN A 196 -22.36 -39.98 -65.22
N THR A 197 -21.45 -40.06 -64.25
CA THR A 197 -20.65 -41.26 -63.97
C THR A 197 -20.47 -41.44 -62.46
N HIS A 198 -20.59 -42.71 -62.05
CA HIS A 198 -20.64 -43.21 -60.68
C HIS A 198 -19.34 -43.97 -60.35
N PHE A 199 -18.90 -43.87 -59.09
CA PHE A 199 -17.84 -44.63 -58.37
C PHE A 199 -16.39 -44.47 -58.89
N TYR A 200 -15.32 -44.34 -58.09
CA TYR A 200 -14.89 -44.99 -56.83
C TYR A 200 -14.00 -44.03 -56.00
N GLY A 201 -13.89 -44.22 -54.68
CA GLY A 201 -12.65 -43.89 -53.95
C GLY A 201 -12.76 -43.09 -52.65
N THR A 202 -12.58 -43.83 -51.54
CA THR A 202 -12.12 -43.43 -50.19
C THR A 202 -12.92 -42.37 -49.41
N VAL A 203 -13.84 -42.85 -48.58
CA VAL A 203 -14.28 -42.15 -47.37
C VAL A 203 -13.36 -42.59 -46.24
N VAL A 204 -12.51 -41.70 -45.72
CA VAL A 204 -11.93 -41.88 -44.38
C VAL A 204 -12.96 -41.35 -43.39
N ASN A 205 -13.38 -42.26 -42.52
CA ASN A 205 -14.48 -42.12 -41.60
C ASN A 205 -13.96 -41.74 -40.20
N LEU A 206 -14.74 -40.89 -39.52
CA LEU A 206 -15.00 -40.82 -38.06
C LEU A 206 -13.80 -40.51 -37.15
N TYR A 207 -13.82 -39.48 -36.31
CA TYR A 207 -14.84 -39.25 -35.28
C TYR A 207 -15.34 -37.80 -35.21
N GLU A 208 -16.64 -37.70 -34.99
CA GLU A 208 -17.36 -36.52 -34.55
C GLU A 208 -17.84 -36.77 -33.10
N MET A 209 -18.11 -35.67 -32.40
CA MET A 209 -18.95 -35.51 -31.20
C MET A 209 -18.29 -35.49 -29.82
N CYS A 210 -18.48 -34.32 -29.20
CA CYS A 210 -18.49 -33.86 -27.80
C CYS A 210 -19.10 -34.88 -26.79
N PRO A 211 -19.26 -34.67 -25.45
CA PRO A 211 -19.40 -33.38 -24.71
C PRO A 211 -18.89 -33.47 -23.22
N PRO A 212 -19.37 -32.67 -22.23
CA PRO A 212 -18.85 -32.63 -20.85
C PRO A 212 -19.47 -33.74 -19.98
N THR A 213 -19.01 -33.90 -18.74
CA THR A 213 -19.91 -34.31 -17.63
C THR A 213 -19.33 -34.06 -16.24
N GLU A 214 -20.29 -33.73 -15.39
CA GLU A 214 -20.37 -33.56 -13.95
C GLU A 214 -20.17 -34.90 -13.22
N ASP A 215 -19.76 -34.89 -11.93
CA ASP A 215 -20.36 -35.76 -10.93
C ASP A 215 -19.96 -35.42 -9.48
N THR A 216 -20.88 -35.78 -8.58
CA THR A 216 -21.00 -35.39 -7.18
C THR A 216 -20.74 -36.60 -6.25
N TYR A 217 -20.14 -36.33 -5.07
CA TYR A 217 -20.28 -37.02 -3.76
C TYR A 217 -19.85 -38.50 -3.55
N GLN A 218 -18.97 -38.77 -2.55
CA GLN A 218 -19.25 -39.59 -1.34
C GLN A 218 -18.05 -39.79 -0.38
N ASP A 219 -18.41 -40.00 0.88
CA ASP A 219 -17.69 -40.00 2.15
C ASP A 219 -16.77 -41.21 2.51
N LEU A 220 -15.73 -40.91 3.33
CA LEU A 220 -15.16 -41.63 4.53
C LEU A 220 -14.57 -43.08 4.37
N PRO A 221 -13.73 -43.63 5.29
CA PRO A 221 -13.58 -43.28 6.73
C PRO A 221 -12.09 -43.39 7.27
N PRO A 222 -11.79 -43.70 8.56
CA PRO A 222 -10.77 -43.00 9.35
C PRO A 222 -9.45 -43.77 9.52
N GLN A 223 -8.38 -43.10 10.00
CA GLN A 223 -7.32 -43.78 10.74
C GLN A 223 -6.86 -42.93 11.93
N GLN A 224 -6.85 -43.60 13.08
CA GLN A 224 -6.53 -43.14 14.42
C GLN A 224 -5.03 -42.98 14.66
N GLU A 225 -4.73 -42.23 15.72
CA GLU A 225 -3.58 -42.23 16.63
C GLU A 225 -2.29 -42.98 16.24
N LEU A 226 -1.16 -42.30 16.43
CA LEU A 226 -0.06 -42.88 17.21
C LEU A 226 0.52 -41.84 18.18
N LYS A 227 0.35 -42.13 19.48
CA LYS A 227 1.15 -41.60 20.59
C LYS A 227 2.61 -41.99 20.42
N GLN A 228 3.54 -41.18 20.94
CA GLN A 228 4.54 -41.71 21.87
C GLN A 228 5.27 -40.64 22.68
N ASN A 229 5.18 -40.87 24.01
CA ASN A 229 5.94 -40.37 25.17
C ASN A 229 6.00 -38.88 25.49
#